data_AF-A0A378UY78-F1
#
_entry.id   AF-A0A378UY78-F1
#
_cell.length_a   1.000
_cell.length_b   1.000
_cell.length_c   1.000
_cell.angle_alpha   90.00
_cell.angle_beta   90.00
_cell.angle_gamma   90.00
#
_symmetry.space_group_name_H-M   'P 1'
#
loop_
_entity.id
_entity.type
_entity.pdbx_description
1 polymer ?
#
loop_
_entity_poly.entity_id
_entity_poly.type
_entity_poly.pdbx_seq_one_letter_code
_entity_poly.pdbx_strand_id
1 'polypeptide(L)'
;MTEDLQTRAETPTGDAGLRRGVMGGGELAAQAIANIAPSAVIAFTAAAIYTTASNGTWVSFALATVVILSVGYCISQFAKRRSSAGSLYSYAATALGPFGAYLTGVSLIIGCFGIAAGSLSGSVAYTATLLNQLGIPIHGVAAQIVLAAVLGALATLFTIRGIRLSARVSLVLELVSVSIITLLLVFTLVHLGRALSMPASST
;
A
#
# COMPACT_ATOMS: atom_id res chain seq x y z
N MET A 1 -57.63 -11.02 24.25
CA MET A 1 -57.02 -10.11 25.23
C MET A 1 -55.55 -10.53 25.31
N THR A 2 -54.67 -9.63 24.88
CA THR A 2 -53.21 -9.55 25.15
C THR A 2 -52.36 -10.75 24.68
N GLU A 3 -51.65 -10.67 23.55
CA GLU A 3 -50.39 -9.93 23.32
C GLU A 3 -49.14 -10.70 23.84
N ASP A 4 -48.07 -10.59 23.05
CA ASP A 4 -46.65 -10.69 23.47
C ASP A 4 -45.95 -12.05 23.57
N LEU A 5 -45.78 -12.74 22.43
CA LEU A 5 -44.67 -13.69 22.24
C LEU A 5 -43.80 -13.41 21.00
N GLN A 6 -43.69 -12.13 20.62
CA GLN A 6 -42.63 -11.66 19.73
C GLN A 6 -41.79 -10.59 20.43
N THR A 7 -41.05 -11.00 21.45
CA THR A 7 -39.83 -10.27 21.85
C THR A 7 -38.85 -10.39 20.70
N ARG A 8 -38.96 -9.45 19.77
CA ARG A 8 -37.92 -9.10 18.81
C ARG A 8 -36.64 -8.94 19.63
N ALA A 9 -35.73 -9.91 19.55
CA ALA A 9 -34.35 -9.70 19.92
C ALA A 9 -33.79 -8.72 18.89
N GLU A 10 -34.07 -7.44 19.12
CA GLU A 10 -33.44 -6.35 18.40
C GLU A 10 -32.00 -6.33 18.88
N THR A 11 -31.14 -7.10 18.20
CA THR A 11 -29.69 -6.98 18.36
C THR A 11 -29.37 -5.50 18.15
N PRO A 12 -28.90 -4.78 19.17
CA PRO A 12 -28.53 -3.39 18.98
C PRO A 12 -27.43 -3.40 17.94
N THR A 13 -27.74 -2.93 16.74
CA THR A 13 -26.76 -2.68 15.69
C THR A 13 -26.00 -1.47 16.18
N GLY A 14 -25.11 -1.70 17.16
CA GLY A 14 -24.27 -0.68 17.74
C GLY A 14 -23.51 -0.04 16.61
N ASP A 15 -23.66 1.27 16.47
CA ASP A 15 -22.85 2.09 15.59
C ASP A 15 -21.38 1.70 15.82
N ALA A 16 -20.83 0.92 14.90
CA ALA A 16 -19.40 0.67 14.77
C ALA A 16 -18.68 1.92 14.23
N GLY A 17 -19.17 3.10 14.62
CA GLY A 17 -18.55 4.38 14.33
C GLY A 17 -17.36 4.54 15.27
N LEU A 18 -16.16 4.67 14.70
CA LEU A 18 -15.00 5.14 15.43
C LEU A 18 -15.39 6.44 16.18
N ARG A 19 -15.04 6.56 17.47
CA ARG A 19 -15.28 7.81 18.24
C ARG A 19 -14.80 8.99 17.38
N ARG A 20 -15.69 9.96 17.14
CA ARG A 20 -15.36 11.17 16.36
C ARG A 20 -14.15 11.86 17.00
N GLY A 21 -13.11 12.13 16.21
CA GLY A 21 -11.91 12.84 16.64
C GLY A 21 -10.77 11.98 17.23
N VAL A 22 -10.78 10.64 17.11
CA VAL A 22 -9.69 9.78 17.63
C VAL A 22 -8.38 9.91 16.83
N MET A 23 -8.44 10.34 15.56
CA MET A 23 -7.26 10.65 14.72
C MET A 23 -7.45 12.01 14.05
N GLY A 24 -6.47 12.90 14.20
CA GLY A 24 -6.45 14.19 13.50
C GLY A 24 -6.18 14.03 12.00
N GLY A 25 -6.46 15.07 11.19
CA GLY A 25 -6.27 15.02 9.74
C GLY A 25 -4.83 14.70 9.31
N GLY A 26 -3.85 15.22 10.04
CA GLY A 26 -2.43 14.90 9.81
C GLY A 26 -2.07 13.44 10.14
N GLU A 27 -2.64 12.89 11.22
CA GLU A 27 -2.44 11.48 11.58
C GLU A 27 -3.11 10.54 10.58
N LEU A 28 -4.27 10.92 10.03
CA LEU A 28 -4.94 10.19 8.95
C LEU A 28 -4.13 10.24 7.65
N ALA A 29 -3.59 11.42 7.28
CA ALA A 29 -2.75 11.56 6.10
C ALA A 29 -1.46 10.74 6.24
N ALA A 30 -0.82 10.80 7.41
CA ALA A 30 0.34 9.98 7.73
C ALA A 30 -0.01 8.48 7.61
N GLN A 31 -1.13 8.04 8.17
CA GLN A 31 -1.59 6.66 8.06
C GLN A 31 -1.83 6.24 6.60
N ALA A 32 -2.42 7.11 5.78
CA ALA A 32 -2.64 6.84 4.37
C ALA A 32 -1.31 6.71 3.62
N ILE A 33 -0.34 7.61 3.87
CA ILE A 33 1.00 7.55 3.26
C ILE A 33 1.71 6.25 3.66
N ALA A 34 1.72 5.92 4.95
CA ALA A 34 2.32 4.69 5.47
C ALA A 34 1.68 3.44 4.88
N ASN A 35 0.37 3.47 4.58
CA ASN A 35 -0.35 2.35 3.99
C ASN A 35 -0.14 2.25 2.46
N ILE A 36 0.08 3.36 1.77
CA ILE A 36 0.46 3.38 0.35
C ILE A 36 1.91 2.88 0.18
N ALA A 37 2.78 3.20 1.14
CA ALA A 37 4.21 2.86 1.13
C ALA A 37 4.91 3.19 -0.20
N PRO A 38 4.91 4.46 -0.63
CA PRO A 38 5.42 4.85 -1.96
C PRO A 38 6.88 4.44 -2.22
N SER A 39 7.73 4.38 -1.20
CA SER A 39 9.12 3.92 -1.31
C SER A 39 9.21 2.47 -1.79
N ALA A 40 8.38 1.57 -1.26
CA ALA A 40 8.31 0.18 -1.66
C ALA A 40 7.77 0.03 -3.09
N VAL A 41 6.74 0.81 -3.44
CA VAL A 41 6.20 0.84 -4.80
C VAL A 41 7.29 1.20 -5.81
N ILE A 42 8.06 2.27 -5.54
CA ILE A 42 9.16 2.69 -6.41
C ILE A 42 10.23 1.60 -6.50
N ALA A 43 10.67 1.05 -5.36
CA ALA A 43 11.69 0.01 -5.32
C ALA A 43 11.31 -1.23 -6.14
N PHE A 44 10.06 -1.69 -6.02
CA PHE A 44 9.62 -2.93 -6.64
C PHE A 44 9.24 -2.77 -8.11
N THR A 45 8.72 -1.60 -8.51
CA THR A 45 8.08 -1.45 -9.83
C THR A 45 8.87 -0.61 -10.80
N ALA A 46 9.68 0.36 -10.35
CA ALA A 46 10.31 1.31 -11.26
C ALA A 46 11.25 0.64 -12.28
N ALA A 47 12.08 -0.30 -11.81
CA ALA A 47 12.98 -1.05 -12.69
C ALA A 47 12.19 -1.92 -13.69
N ALA A 48 11.13 -2.60 -13.24
CA ALA A 48 10.30 -3.46 -14.10
C ALA A 48 9.51 -2.65 -15.15
N ILE A 49 9.06 -1.44 -14.81
CA ILE A 49 8.44 -0.54 -15.78
C ILE A 49 9.49 -0.06 -16.77
N TYR A 50 10.71 0.26 -16.32
CA TYR A 50 11.78 0.67 -17.22
C TYR A 50 12.19 -0.41 -18.21
N THR A 51 12.22 -1.69 -17.82
CA THR A 51 12.56 -2.77 -18.76
C THR A 51 11.52 -2.95 -19.87
N THR A 52 10.29 -2.50 -19.66
CA THR A 52 9.19 -2.64 -20.64
C THR A 52 8.90 -1.34 -21.40
N ALA A 53 8.92 -0.20 -20.73
CA ALA A 53 8.61 1.11 -21.30
C ALA A 53 9.85 1.92 -21.70
N SER A 54 11.04 1.62 -21.15
CA SER A 54 12.31 2.34 -21.40
C SER A 54 12.12 3.86 -21.30
N ASN A 55 12.38 4.62 -22.37
CA ASN A 55 12.16 6.07 -22.42
C ASN A 55 10.70 6.50 -22.17
N GLY A 56 9.72 5.62 -22.36
CA GLY A 56 8.31 5.85 -22.06
C GLY A 56 7.94 5.75 -20.58
N THR A 57 8.87 5.34 -19.70
CA THR A 57 8.61 5.14 -18.27
C THR A 57 8.00 6.36 -17.58
N TRP A 58 8.46 7.56 -17.92
CA TRP A 58 7.91 8.80 -17.35
C TRP A 58 6.46 9.04 -17.77
N VAL A 59 6.11 8.69 -19.01
CA VAL A 59 4.72 8.78 -19.52
C VAL A 59 3.83 7.78 -18.77
N SER A 60 4.33 6.56 -18.54
CA SER A 60 3.62 5.54 -17.76
C SER A 60 3.31 6.02 -16.35
N PHE A 61 4.28 6.64 -15.66
CA PHE A 61 4.07 7.22 -14.33
C PHE A 61 3.13 8.42 -14.35
N ALA A 62 3.23 9.29 -15.35
CA ALA A 62 2.33 10.43 -15.50
C ALA A 62 0.88 9.99 -15.70
N LEU A 63 0.63 9.03 -16.59
CA LEU A 63 -0.70 8.48 -16.84
C LEU A 63 -1.25 7.76 -15.60
N ALA A 64 -0.44 6.92 -14.96
CA ALA A 64 -0.83 6.26 -13.72
C ALA A 64 -1.24 7.27 -12.63
N THR A 65 -0.49 8.37 -12.51
CA THR A 65 -0.80 9.45 -11.55
C THR A 65 -2.16 10.09 -11.85
N VAL A 66 -2.45 10.41 -13.11
CA VAL A 66 -3.75 10.97 -13.52
C VAL A 66 -4.90 10.03 -13.17
N VAL A 67 -4.74 8.74 -13.44
CA VAL A 67 -5.76 7.73 -13.13
C VAL A 67 -5.99 7.63 -11.62
N ILE A 68 -4.92 7.52 -10.83
CA ILE A 68 -5.00 7.42 -9.36
C ILE A 68 -5.66 8.66 -8.76
N LEU A 69 -5.30 9.87 -9.22
CA LEU A 69 -5.91 11.12 -8.75
C LEU A 69 -7.39 11.20 -9.10
N SER A 70 -7.78 10.77 -10.31
CA SER A 70 -9.18 10.74 -10.75
C SER A 70 -10.02 9.81 -9.87
N VAL A 71 -9.52 8.61 -9.59
CA VAL A 71 -10.17 7.64 -8.69
C VAL A 71 -10.24 8.18 -7.26
N GLY A 72 -9.14 8.74 -6.76
CA GLY A 72 -9.07 9.36 -5.43
C GLY A 72 -10.06 10.52 -5.27
N TYR A 73 -10.25 11.33 -6.30
CA TYR A 73 -11.26 12.39 -6.30
C TYR A 73 -12.68 11.84 -6.19
N CYS A 74 -13.03 10.82 -6.98
CA CYS A 74 -14.34 10.15 -6.90
C CYS A 74 -14.61 9.60 -5.50
N ILE A 75 -13.65 8.87 -4.91
CA ILE A 75 -13.77 8.31 -3.56
C ILE A 75 -13.92 9.43 -2.52
N SER A 76 -13.17 10.52 -2.66
CA SER A 76 -13.24 11.68 -1.75
C SER A 76 -14.63 12.33 -1.73
N GLN A 77 -15.33 12.37 -2.87
CA GLN A 77 -16.69 12.89 -2.94
C GLN A 77 -17.70 11.99 -2.21
N PHE A 78 -17.55 10.66 -2.30
CA PHE A 78 -18.37 9.73 -1.53
C PHE A 78 -18.10 9.82 -0.03
N ALA A 79 -16.83 9.90 0.37
CA ALA A 79 -16.41 10.02 1.76
C ALA A 79 -16.97 11.29 2.44
N LYS A 80 -17.03 12.42 1.72
CA LYS A 80 -17.63 13.67 2.22
C LYS A 80 -19.13 13.57 2.48
N ARG A 81 -19.86 12.76 1.68
CA ARG A 81 -21.33 12.63 1.77
C ARG A 81 -21.79 11.54 2.75
N ARG A 82 -20.93 10.56 3.05
CA ARG A 82 -21.24 9.41 3.93
C ARG A 82 -20.08 9.16 4.89
N SER A 83 -20.17 9.74 6.09
CA SER A 83 -19.18 9.55 7.17
C SER A 83 -19.41 8.24 7.96
N SER A 84 -19.60 7.12 7.28
CA SER A 84 -19.61 5.82 7.95
C SER A 84 -18.22 5.19 7.83
N ALA A 85 -17.81 4.38 8.81
CA ALA A 85 -16.57 3.58 8.79
C ALA A 85 -16.62 2.44 7.75
N GLY A 86 -17.28 2.68 6.61
CA GLY A 86 -17.50 1.72 5.54
C GLY A 86 -16.36 1.73 4.53
N SER A 87 -16.02 0.55 4.03
CA SER A 87 -15.10 0.34 2.90
C SER A 87 -15.73 0.77 1.58
N LEU A 88 -14.97 0.73 0.47
CA LEU A 88 -15.48 0.93 -0.89
C LEU A 88 -16.71 0.05 -1.19
N TYR A 89 -16.76 -1.14 -0.57
CA TYR A 89 -17.95 -2.01 -0.57
C TYR A 89 -19.23 -1.27 -0.15
N SER A 90 -19.20 -0.48 0.92
CA SER A 90 -20.37 0.25 1.44
C SER A 90 -20.78 1.39 0.50
N TYR A 91 -19.82 2.04 -0.16
CA TYR A 91 -20.11 3.02 -1.20
C TYR A 91 -20.76 2.37 -2.42
N ALA A 92 -20.24 1.22 -2.87
CA ALA A 92 -20.81 0.47 -3.98
C ALA A 92 -22.21 -0.08 -3.65
N ALA A 93 -22.44 -0.58 -2.44
CA ALA A 93 -23.76 -1.02 -1.99
C ALA A 93 -24.81 0.09 -2.05
N THR A 94 -24.41 1.31 -1.71
CA THR A 94 -25.31 2.46 -1.76
C THR A 94 -25.52 2.97 -3.19
N ALA A 95 -24.48 2.99 -4.02
CA ALA A 95 -24.52 3.61 -5.35
C ALA A 95 -25.03 2.68 -6.46
N LEU A 96 -24.74 1.38 -6.36
CA LEU A 96 -24.90 0.37 -7.43
C LEU A 96 -25.78 -0.82 -7.01
N GLY A 97 -26.21 -0.87 -5.74
CA GLY A 97 -27.02 -1.96 -5.20
C GLY A 97 -26.22 -3.26 -4.92
N PRO A 98 -26.92 -4.39 -4.68
CA PRO A 98 -26.31 -5.63 -4.17
C PRO A 98 -25.24 -6.22 -5.09
N PHE A 99 -25.45 -6.16 -6.41
CA PHE A 99 -24.49 -6.71 -7.37
C PHE A 99 -23.19 -5.91 -7.42
N GLY A 100 -23.27 -4.57 -7.44
CA GLY A 100 -22.08 -3.71 -7.39
C GLY A 100 -21.32 -3.85 -6.07
N ALA A 101 -22.03 -4.03 -4.96
CA ALA A 101 -21.43 -4.36 -3.68
C ALA A 101 -20.65 -5.68 -3.72
N TYR A 102 -21.26 -6.74 -4.25
CA TYR A 102 -20.63 -8.06 -4.37
C TYR A 102 -19.34 -8.00 -5.19
N LEU A 103 -19.39 -7.40 -6.39
CA LEU A 103 -18.20 -7.25 -7.23
C LEU A 103 -17.09 -6.45 -6.52
N THR A 104 -17.44 -5.34 -5.89
CA THR A 104 -16.48 -4.51 -5.15
C THR A 104 -15.86 -5.28 -3.98
N GLY A 105 -16.66 -6.06 -3.25
CA GLY A 105 -16.19 -6.89 -2.15
C GLY A 105 -15.20 -7.96 -2.61
N VAL A 106 -15.51 -8.68 -3.69
CA VAL A 106 -14.61 -9.69 -4.27
C VAL A 106 -13.34 -9.04 -4.79
N SER A 107 -13.43 -7.91 -5.50
CA SER A 107 -12.26 -7.16 -5.97
C SER A 107 -11.36 -6.68 -4.82
N LEU A 108 -11.94 -6.26 -3.69
CA LEU A 108 -11.18 -5.86 -2.50
C LEU A 108 -10.42 -7.04 -1.89
N ILE A 109 -11.04 -8.23 -1.80
CA ILE A 109 -10.38 -9.43 -1.28
C ILE A 109 -9.21 -9.82 -2.19
N ILE A 110 -9.45 -9.87 -3.51
CA ILE A 110 -8.41 -10.18 -4.49
C ILE A 110 -7.28 -9.15 -4.43
N GLY A 111 -7.62 -7.85 -4.36
CA GLY A 111 -6.64 -6.77 -4.24
C GLY A 111 -5.81 -6.88 -2.96
N CYS A 112 -6.45 -7.17 -1.82
CA CYS A 112 -5.77 -7.37 -0.55
C CYS A 112 -4.81 -8.56 -0.60
N PHE A 113 -5.23 -9.67 -1.21
CA PHE A 113 -4.37 -10.83 -1.41
C PHE A 113 -3.18 -10.51 -2.32
N GLY A 114 -3.43 -9.78 -3.42
CA GLY A 114 -2.38 -9.33 -4.34
C GLY A 114 -1.34 -8.41 -3.66
N ILE A 115 -1.79 -7.45 -2.85
CA ILE A 115 -0.90 -6.57 -2.07
C ILE A 115 -0.09 -7.40 -1.06
N ALA A 116 -0.72 -8.33 -0.34
CA ALA A 116 -0.02 -9.18 0.63
C ALA A 116 1.02 -10.08 -0.05
N ALA A 117 0.65 -10.75 -1.14
CA ALA A 117 1.53 -11.63 -1.90
C ALA A 117 2.70 -10.85 -2.53
N GLY A 118 2.43 -9.70 -3.15
CA GLY A 118 3.44 -8.83 -3.72
C GLY A 118 4.41 -8.29 -2.67
N SER A 119 3.90 -7.84 -1.53
CA SER A 119 4.71 -7.35 -0.41
C SER A 119 5.60 -8.44 0.18
N LEU A 120 5.07 -9.67 0.35
CA LEU A 120 5.85 -10.80 0.84
C LEU A 120 6.93 -11.21 -0.17
N SER A 121 6.59 -11.29 -1.46
CA SER A 121 7.54 -11.62 -2.53
C SER A 121 8.68 -10.59 -2.60
N GLY A 122 8.35 -9.30 -2.58
CA GLY A 122 9.35 -8.23 -2.50
C GLY A 122 10.22 -8.34 -1.25
N SER A 123 9.61 -8.53 -0.08
CA SER A 123 10.34 -8.67 1.18
C SER A 123 11.34 -9.83 1.14
N VAL A 124 10.93 -10.98 0.59
CA VAL A 124 11.81 -12.15 0.39
C VAL A 124 12.97 -11.81 -0.54
N ALA A 125 12.70 -11.18 -1.68
CA ALA A 125 13.73 -10.82 -2.66
C ALA A 125 14.82 -9.92 -2.05
N TYR A 126 14.42 -8.79 -1.43
CA TYR A 126 15.39 -7.85 -0.85
C TYR A 126 16.10 -8.42 0.38
N THR A 127 15.39 -9.17 1.23
CA THR A 127 16.01 -9.81 2.40
C THR A 127 17.01 -10.87 1.97
N ALA A 128 16.70 -11.67 0.96
CA ALA A 128 17.63 -12.65 0.41
C ALA A 128 18.86 -11.95 -0.20
N THR A 129 18.69 -10.87 -0.95
CA THR A 129 19.83 -10.08 -1.47
C THR A 129 20.70 -9.55 -0.35
N LEU A 130 20.12 -8.98 0.70
CA LEU A 130 20.85 -8.47 1.86
C LEU A 130 21.63 -9.59 2.57
N LEU A 131 20.98 -10.72 2.86
CA LEU A 131 21.62 -11.86 3.53
C LEU A 131 22.78 -12.43 2.70
N ASN A 132 22.62 -12.54 1.39
CA ASN A 132 23.68 -12.98 0.49
C ASN A 132 24.87 -12.00 0.50
N GLN A 133 24.62 -10.68 0.54
CA GLN A 133 25.68 -9.68 0.66
C GLN A 133 26.41 -9.73 2.02
N LEU A 134 25.72 -10.18 3.07
CA LEU A 134 26.30 -10.42 4.40
C LEU A 134 27.00 -11.79 4.51
N GLY A 135 27.07 -12.57 3.42
CA GLY A 135 27.72 -13.87 3.39
C GLY A 135 26.85 -15.04 3.86
N ILE A 136 25.54 -14.84 4.06
CA ILE A 136 24.58 -15.90 4.38
C ILE A 136 23.91 -16.35 3.06
N PRO A 137 24.30 -17.51 2.50
CA PRO A 137 23.81 -17.93 1.19
C PRO A 137 22.33 -18.35 1.27
N ILE A 138 21.45 -17.52 0.72
CA ILE A 138 20.02 -17.85 0.55
C ILE A 138 19.79 -18.20 -0.91
N HIS A 139 20.04 -19.47 -1.24
CA HIS A 139 19.91 -20.00 -2.61
C HIS A 139 18.94 -21.19 -2.65
N GLY A 140 18.20 -21.30 -3.74
CA GLY A 140 17.28 -22.41 -3.98
C GLY A 140 15.88 -22.20 -3.42
N VAL A 141 14.92 -22.94 -4.00
CA VAL A 141 13.48 -22.80 -3.71
C VAL A 141 13.16 -23.08 -2.25
N ALA A 142 13.80 -24.09 -1.64
CA ALA A 142 13.56 -24.43 -0.24
C ALA A 142 13.95 -23.29 0.72
N ALA A 143 15.13 -22.68 0.53
CA ALA A 143 15.58 -21.56 1.37
C ALA A 143 14.67 -20.32 1.21
N GLN A 144 14.21 -20.06 -0.01
CA GLN A 144 13.27 -18.98 -0.31
C GLN A 144 11.89 -19.22 0.34
N ILE A 145 11.38 -20.45 0.32
CA ILE A 145 10.13 -20.83 1.02
C ILE A 145 10.26 -20.67 2.52
N VAL A 146 11.37 -21.11 3.11
CA VAL A 146 11.63 -20.95 4.55
C VAL A 146 11.69 -19.47 4.92
N LEU A 147 12.40 -18.65 4.13
CA LEU A 147 12.48 -17.22 4.35
C LEU A 147 11.10 -16.55 4.23
N ALA A 148 10.30 -16.93 3.22
CA ALA A 148 8.93 -16.46 3.07
C ALA A 148 8.05 -16.83 4.27
N ALA A 149 8.15 -18.06 4.77
CA ALA A 149 7.41 -18.52 5.94
C ALA A 149 7.79 -17.72 7.19
N VAL A 150 9.09 -17.47 7.40
CA VAL A 150 9.59 -16.66 8.53
C VAL A 150 9.09 -15.22 8.45
N LEU A 151 9.25 -14.56 7.30
CA LEU A 151 8.80 -13.18 7.11
C LEU A 151 7.28 -13.05 7.22
N GLY A 152 6.53 -13.99 6.65
CA GLY A 152 5.07 -14.04 6.76
C GLY A 152 4.60 -14.26 8.21
N ALA A 153 5.26 -15.14 8.96
CA ALA A 153 4.98 -15.34 10.38
C ALA A 153 5.27 -14.09 11.21
N LEU A 154 6.38 -13.39 10.96
CA LEU A 154 6.71 -12.13 11.62
C LEU A 154 5.70 -11.02 11.30
N ALA A 155 5.30 -10.87 10.04
CA ALA A 155 4.28 -9.90 9.63
C ALA A 155 2.93 -10.19 10.31
N THR A 156 2.55 -11.47 10.39
CA THR A 156 1.33 -11.91 11.09
C THR A 156 1.43 -11.61 12.58
N LEU A 157 2.57 -11.89 13.22
CA LEU A 157 2.81 -11.61 14.63
C LEU A 157 2.71 -10.11 14.93
N PHE A 158 3.32 -9.24 14.11
CA PHE A 158 3.23 -7.78 14.30
C PHE A 158 1.80 -7.26 14.11
N THR A 159 1.05 -7.86 13.18
CA THR A 159 -0.37 -7.55 13.00
C THR A 159 -1.18 -7.89 14.26
N ILE A 160 -0.91 -9.05 14.88
CA ILE A 160 -1.60 -9.50 16.11
C ILE A 160 -1.16 -8.68 17.34
N ARG A 161 0.12 -8.31 17.46
CA ARG A 161 0.70 -7.63 18.65
C ARG A 161 0.33 -6.15 18.75
N GLY A 162 -0.21 -5.54 17.71
CA GLY A 162 -0.84 -4.22 17.80
C GLY A 162 -0.58 -3.33 16.59
N ILE A 163 -1.65 -3.03 15.86
CA ILE A 163 -1.59 -2.27 14.60
C ILE A 163 -1.10 -0.82 14.79
N ARG A 164 -1.32 -0.22 15.97
CA ARG A 164 -0.93 1.19 16.24
C ARG A 164 0.58 1.38 16.27
N LEU A 165 1.32 0.43 16.85
CA LEU A 165 2.78 0.50 16.88
C LEU A 165 3.35 0.22 15.49
N SER A 166 2.82 -0.81 14.81
CA SER A 166 3.20 -1.14 13.43
C SER A 166 3.00 0.03 12.46
N ALA A 167 1.86 0.72 12.56
CA ALA A 167 1.56 1.90 11.76
C ALA A 167 2.56 3.04 11.93
N ARG A 168 2.92 3.37 13.18
CA ARG A 168 3.90 4.44 13.46
C ARG A 168 5.30 4.07 12.97
N VAL A 169 5.72 2.82 13.18
CA VAL A 169 7.01 2.33 12.68
C VAL A 169 7.03 2.35 11.16
N SER A 170 5.97 1.89 10.51
CA SER A 170 5.84 1.93 9.04
C SER A 170 5.96 3.36 8.50
N LEU A 171 5.27 4.32 9.12
CA LEU A 171 5.40 5.73 8.74
C LEU A 171 6.84 6.24 8.83
N VAL A 172 7.52 5.97 9.96
CA VAL A 172 8.90 6.43 10.16
C VAL A 172 9.82 5.80 9.13
N LEU A 173 9.71 4.50 8.90
CA LEU A 173 10.49 3.78 7.89
C LEU A 173 10.22 4.34 6.49
N GLU A 174 8.97 4.67 6.18
CA GLU A 174 8.57 5.24 4.91
C GLU A 174 9.20 6.63 4.70
N LEU A 175 9.09 7.53 5.69
CA LEU A 175 9.69 8.86 5.62
C LEU A 175 11.22 8.81 5.49
N VAL A 176 11.88 7.90 6.22
CA VAL A 176 13.32 7.68 6.10
C VAL A 176 13.67 7.15 4.70
N SER A 177 12.93 6.16 4.21
CA SER A 177 13.18 5.56 2.89
C SER A 177 12.96 6.56 1.75
N VAL A 178 11.87 7.33 1.79
CA VAL A 178 11.60 8.41 0.82
C VAL A 178 12.69 9.47 0.87
N SER A 179 13.18 9.83 2.07
CA SER A 179 14.29 10.77 2.22
C SER A 179 15.56 10.24 1.56
N ILE A 180 15.92 8.97 1.80
CA ILE A 180 17.09 8.32 1.18
C ILE A 180 16.93 8.28 -0.34
N ILE A 181 15.78 7.84 -0.85
CA ILE A 181 15.50 7.78 -2.30
C ILE A 181 15.63 9.18 -2.92
N THR A 182 15.06 10.20 -2.29
CA THR A 182 15.12 11.60 -2.78
C THR A 182 16.57 12.10 -2.82
N LEU A 183 17.35 11.85 -1.77
CA LEU A 183 18.76 12.23 -1.73
C LEU A 183 19.57 11.53 -2.82
N LEU A 184 19.38 10.22 -3.00
CA LEU A 184 20.05 9.47 -4.08
C LEU A 184 19.65 9.97 -5.46
N LEU A 185 18.38 10.31 -5.65
CA LEU A 185 17.89 10.84 -6.92
C LEU A 185 18.50 12.21 -7.23
N VAL A 186 18.54 13.12 -6.27
CA VAL A 186 19.21 14.43 -6.42
C VAL A 186 20.70 14.26 -6.67
N PHE A 187 21.37 13.41 -5.91
CA PHE A 187 22.80 13.13 -6.07
C PHE A 187 23.12 12.58 -7.46
N THR A 188 22.34 11.59 -7.91
CA THR A 188 22.48 10.97 -9.23
C THR A 188 22.22 11.98 -10.34
N LEU A 189 21.17 12.81 -10.21
CA LEU A 189 20.83 13.83 -11.22
C LEU A 189 21.94 14.88 -11.35
N VAL A 190 22.52 15.32 -10.24
CA VAL A 190 23.63 16.28 -10.24
C VAL A 190 24.90 15.67 -10.83
N HIS A 191 25.26 14.42 -10.48
CA HIS A 191 26.48 13.79 -10.99
C HIS A 191 26.35 13.39 -12.46
N LEU A 192 25.24 12.75 -12.84
CA LEU A 192 24.99 12.32 -14.21
C LEU A 192 24.71 13.50 -15.14
N GLY A 193 23.99 14.52 -14.66
CA GLY A 193 23.78 15.76 -15.41
C GLY A 193 25.08 16.51 -15.67
N ARG A 194 26.05 16.46 -14.76
CA ARG A 194 27.42 16.99 -14.98
C ARG A 194 28.21 16.16 -15.99
N ALA A 195 28.03 14.84 -16.00
CA ALA A 195 28.68 13.96 -16.98
C ALA A 195 28.12 14.14 -18.41
N LEU A 196 26.82 14.38 -18.55
CA LEU A 196 26.15 14.61 -19.85
C LEU A 196 26.34 16.03 -20.40
N SER A 197 26.73 16.99 -19.56
CA SER A 197 27.00 18.38 -19.97
C SER A 197 28.44 18.64 -20.39
N MET A 198 29.34 17.66 -20.23
CA MET A 198 30.64 17.69 -20.90
C MET A 198 30.43 17.22 -22.35
N PRO A 199 30.67 18.07 -23.37
CA PRO A 199 30.57 17.63 -24.75
C PRO A 199 31.56 16.49 -24.96
N ALA A 200 31.08 15.39 -25.54
CA ALA A 200 31.93 14.31 -26.00
C ALA A 200 32.99 14.90 -26.95
N SER A 201 34.23 15.00 -26.49
CA SER A 201 35.36 15.26 -27.37
C SER A 201 35.46 14.06 -28.31
N SER A 202 35.11 14.29 -29.56
CA SER A 202 35.30 13.36 -30.67
C SER A 202 36.74 12.86 -30.73
N THR A 203 36.94 11.56 -30.52
CA THR A 203 38.08 10.78 -31.02
C THR A 203 37.60 9.39 -31.36
#